data_AF-A0A1H0F7G6-F1
#
_entry.id   AF-A0A1H0F7G6-F1
#
_cell.length_a   1.000
_cell.length_b   1.000
_cell.length_c   1.000
_cell.angle_alpha   90.00
_cell.angle_beta   90.00
_cell.angle_gamma   90.00
#
_symmetry.space_group_name_H-M   'P 1'
#
loop_
_entity.id
_entity.type
_entity.pdbx_description
1 polymer ?
#
loop_
_entity_poly.entity_id
_entity_poly.type
_entity_poly.pdbx_seq_one_letter_code
_entity_poly.pdbx_strand_id
1 'polypeptide(L)'
;MTITKKMRSIAAILAFAQLGLVVQVPVAQASMVGTAEVLQTQAQHYDRQQLLQMLDDEGVQNKLKELGVERSVVEKRISSLTNEELAQFNQQLDKAPAGGIVGVILLVLLIFVITDLLCITHIFTFVRCQR
;
A
#
# COMPACT_ATOMS: atom_id res chain seq x y z
N MET A 1 3.23 66.59 22.75
CA MET A 1 2.33 65.42 22.69
C MET A 1 2.23 64.87 21.27
N THR A 2 3.35 64.39 20.69
CA THR A 2 3.41 63.93 19.27
C THR A 2 4.20 62.63 19.09
N ILE A 3 4.94 62.19 20.11
CA ILE A 3 5.83 61.01 20.05
C ILE A 3 5.06 59.69 20.13
N THR A 4 3.99 59.62 20.93
CA THR A 4 3.18 58.39 21.11
C THR A 4 2.34 58.01 19.89
N LYS A 5 1.97 58.98 19.03
CA LYS A 5 1.17 58.73 17.82
C LYS A 5 2.00 58.12 16.69
N LYS A 6 3.24 58.61 16.48
CA LYS A 6 4.16 58.05 15.48
C LYS A 6 4.59 56.62 15.83
N MET A 7 4.80 56.32 17.11
CA MET A 7 5.23 54.99 17.57
C MET A 7 4.14 53.91 17.36
N ARG A 8 2.86 54.27 17.54
CA ARG A 8 1.72 53.37 17.24
C ARG A 8 1.56 53.08 15.75
N SER A 9 1.80 54.06 14.88
CA SER A 9 1.75 53.87 13.42
C SER A 9 2.88 52.95 12.93
N ILE A 10 4.09 53.09 13.49
CA ILE A 10 5.23 52.23 13.15
C ILE A 10 5.00 50.80 13.62
N ALA A 11 4.47 50.60 14.84
CA ALA A 11 4.12 49.28 15.35
C ALA A 11 3.01 48.60 14.52
N ALA A 12 2.02 49.37 14.04
CA ALA A 12 0.96 48.84 13.18
C ALA A 12 1.48 48.40 11.80
N ILE A 13 2.43 49.16 11.22
CA ILE A 13 3.06 48.79 9.94
C ILE A 13 3.93 47.53 10.09
N LEU A 14 4.67 47.41 11.19
CA LEU A 14 5.45 46.22 11.51
C LEU A 14 4.57 44.98 11.72
N ALA A 15 3.48 45.11 12.47
CA ALA A 15 2.53 44.01 12.68
C ALA A 15 1.87 43.56 11.38
N PHE A 16 1.53 44.50 10.49
CA PHE A 16 0.97 44.19 9.17
C PHE A 16 1.99 43.51 8.25
N ALA A 17 3.26 43.92 8.30
CA ALA A 17 4.35 43.27 7.58
C ALA A 17 4.60 41.84 8.06
N GLN A 18 4.44 41.55 9.36
CA GLN A 18 4.56 40.19 9.90
C GLN A 18 3.39 39.29 9.49
N LEU A 19 2.17 39.82 9.39
CA LEU A 19 1.03 39.05 8.86
C LEU A 19 1.20 38.64 7.39
N GLY A 20 1.88 39.45 6.58
CA GLY A 20 2.15 39.15 5.17
C GLY A 20 3.14 37.99 4.95
N LEU A 21 4.01 37.70 5.92
CA LEU A 21 5.04 36.67 5.79
C LEU A 21 4.57 35.25 6.16
N VAL A 22 3.41 35.12 6.83
CA VAL A 22 2.88 33.84 7.33
C VAL A 22 2.00 33.13 6.28
N VAL A 23 1.74 33.74 5.13
CA VAL A 23 1.09 33.06 3.99
C VAL A 23 2.13 32.24 3.21
N GLN A 24 2.85 31.37 3.92
CA GLN A 24 3.48 30.21 3.31
C GLN A 24 2.51 29.07 3.51
N VAL A 25 1.52 28.99 2.60
CA VAL A 25 0.71 27.78 2.48
C VAL A 25 1.71 26.67 2.16
N PRO A 26 1.87 25.64 3.01
CA PRO A 26 2.58 24.46 2.57
C PRO A 26 1.73 23.90 1.44
N VAL A 27 2.13 24.17 0.21
CA VAL A 27 1.75 23.35 -0.93
C VAL A 27 2.26 21.98 -0.57
N ALA A 28 1.39 21.16 0.02
CA ALA A 28 1.62 19.75 0.16
C ALA A 28 1.82 19.26 -1.27
N GLN A 29 3.09 19.13 -1.65
CA GLN A 29 3.50 18.35 -2.80
C GLN A 29 3.09 16.94 -2.44
N ALA A 30 1.82 16.62 -2.68
CA ALA A 30 1.38 15.28 -2.94
C ALA A 30 2.04 14.88 -4.25
N SER A 31 3.36 14.66 -4.16
CA SER A 31 4.01 13.62 -4.93
C SER A 31 3.12 12.42 -4.70
N MET A 32 2.33 12.12 -5.73
CA MET A 32 1.86 10.77 -5.96
C MET A 32 3.15 9.96 -6.02
N VAL A 33 3.64 9.49 -4.87
CA VAL A 33 4.52 8.33 -4.82
C VAL A 33 3.65 7.27 -5.46
N GLY A 34 3.87 7.09 -6.77
CA GLY A 34 3.05 6.21 -7.56
C GLY A 34 3.08 4.89 -6.83
N THR A 35 1.90 4.36 -6.50
CA THR A 35 1.78 2.98 -6.04
C THR A 35 2.58 2.04 -6.96
N ALA A 36 2.82 2.43 -8.22
CA ALA A 36 3.77 1.82 -9.14
C ALA A 36 5.20 1.58 -8.59
N GLU A 37 5.79 2.53 -7.85
CA GLU A 37 7.18 2.45 -7.36
C GLU A 37 7.31 1.61 -6.08
N VAL A 38 6.25 1.60 -5.26
CA VAL A 38 6.14 0.72 -4.09
C VAL A 38 5.76 -0.71 -4.49
N LEU A 39 4.97 -0.89 -5.56
CA LEU A 39 4.69 -2.22 -6.11
C LEU A 39 5.95 -2.87 -6.69
N GLN A 40 6.86 -2.08 -7.25
CA GLN A 40 8.09 -2.61 -7.86
C GLN A 40 9.12 -3.10 -6.83
N THR A 41 9.09 -2.55 -5.61
CA THR A 41 9.94 -2.99 -4.49
C THR A 41 9.32 -4.12 -3.67
N GLN A 42 8.04 -4.44 -3.92
CA GLN A 42 7.35 -5.60 -3.34
C GLN A 42 7.13 -6.73 -4.37
N ALA A 43 7.92 -6.76 -5.45
CA ALA A 43 8.07 -7.95 -6.28
C ALA A 43 8.76 -9.02 -5.42
N GLN A 44 7.98 -9.98 -4.91
CA GLN A 44 8.55 -11.10 -4.15
C GLN A 44 9.36 -11.96 -5.11
N HIS A 45 10.69 -11.79 -5.11
CA HIS A 45 11.58 -12.70 -5.78
C HIS A 45 11.60 -14.03 -5.02
N TYR A 46 10.91 -15.04 -5.56
CA TYR A 46 10.92 -16.39 -4.99
C TYR A 46 12.15 -17.16 -5.47
N ASP A 47 12.84 -17.81 -4.53
CA ASP A 47 13.89 -18.78 -4.86
C ASP A 47 13.29 -20.17 -5.10
N ARG A 48 14.05 -21.09 -5.74
CA ARG A 48 13.63 -22.47 -6.03
C ARG A 48 13.11 -23.18 -4.78
N GLN A 49 13.81 -23.03 -3.66
CA GLN A 49 13.41 -23.65 -2.39
C GLN A 49 12.08 -23.12 -1.87
N GLN A 50 11.81 -21.82 -2.06
CA GLN A 50 10.54 -21.23 -1.65
C GLN A 50 9.39 -21.66 -2.57
N LEU A 51 9.64 -21.79 -3.88
CA LEU A 51 8.66 -22.35 -4.81
C LEU A 51 8.33 -23.81 -4.50
N LEU A 52 9.32 -24.61 -4.07
CA LEU A 52 9.08 -25.98 -3.61
C LEU A 52 8.23 -26.02 -2.33
N GLN A 53 8.45 -25.09 -1.39
CA GLN A 53 7.59 -24.95 -0.21
C GLN A 53 6.16 -24.51 -0.58
N MET A 54 5.99 -23.65 -1.59
CA MET A 54 4.66 -23.29 -2.09
C MET A 54 3.96 -24.47 -2.75
N LEU A 55 4.71 -25.36 -3.40
CA LEU A 55 4.20 -26.61 -3.96
C LEU A 55 3.73 -27.59 -2.85
N ASP A 56 4.24 -27.44 -1.63
CA ASP A 56 3.77 -28.19 -0.46
C ASP A 56 2.39 -27.75 0.05
N ASP A 57 1.96 -26.52 -0.24
CA ASP A 57 0.67 -26.00 0.19
C ASP A 57 -0.50 -26.85 -0.32
N GLU A 58 -1.41 -27.23 0.58
CA GLU A 58 -2.56 -28.10 0.24
C GLU A 58 -3.45 -27.49 -0.84
N GLY A 59 -3.61 -26.16 -0.85
CA GLY A 59 -4.38 -25.46 -1.88
C GLY A 59 -3.76 -25.61 -3.26
N VAL A 60 -2.43 -25.51 -3.36
CA VAL A 60 -1.69 -25.70 -4.61
C VAL A 60 -1.77 -27.17 -5.06
N GLN A 61 -1.59 -28.12 -4.14
CA GLN A 61 -1.70 -29.55 -4.47
C GLN A 61 -3.10 -29.92 -4.98
N ASN A 62 -4.15 -29.39 -4.35
CA ASN A 62 -5.53 -29.62 -4.79
C ASN A 62 -5.77 -29.02 -6.18
N LYS A 63 -5.24 -27.83 -6.45
CA LYS A 63 -5.33 -27.21 -7.78
C LYS A 63 -4.59 -28.02 -8.85
N LEU A 64 -3.41 -28.56 -8.52
CA LEU A 64 -2.67 -29.43 -9.45
C LEU A 64 -3.43 -30.72 -9.76
N LYS A 65 -4.07 -31.32 -8.74
CA LYS A 65 -4.95 -32.49 -8.92
C LYS A 65 -6.14 -32.17 -9.82
N GLU A 66 -6.80 -31.03 -9.62
CA GLU A 66 -7.91 -30.57 -10.48
C GLU A 66 -7.48 -30.42 -11.95
N LEU A 67 -6.25 -29.97 -12.17
CA LEU A 67 -5.66 -29.82 -13.51
C LEU A 67 -5.10 -31.15 -14.07
N GLY A 68 -5.13 -32.24 -13.31
CA GLY A 68 -4.57 -33.54 -13.71
C GLY A 68 -3.04 -33.55 -13.79
N VAL A 69 -2.37 -32.63 -13.09
CA VAL A 69 -0.91 -32.49 -13.11
C VAL A 69 -0.31 -33.11 -11.85
N GLU A 70 0.58 -34.09 -12.06
CA GLU A 70 1.34 -34.71 -10.97
C GLU A 70 2.35 -33.74 -10.36
N ARG A 71 2.38 -33.69 -9.02
CA ARG A 71 3.29 -32.82 -8.26
C ARG A 71 4.76 -33.02 -8.64
N SER A 72 5.18 -34.29 -8.77
CA SER A 72 6.57 -34.65 -9.09
C SER A 72 7.04 -34.11 -10.44
N VAL A 73 6.11 -33.86 -11.37
CA VAL A 73 6.41 -33.25 -12.68
C VAL A 73 6.71 -31.77 -12.51
N VAL A 74 5.95 -31.06 -11.68
CA VAL A 74 6.15 -29.63 -11.40
C VAL A 74 7.44 -29.41 -10.61
N GLU A 75 7.70 -30.24 -9.62
CA GLU A 75 8.94 -30.23 -8.83
C GLU A 75 10.18 -30.34 -9.73
N LYS A 76 10.19 -31.32 -10.66
CA LYS A 76 11.28 -31.48 -11.62
C LYS A 76 11.47 -30.23 -12.47
N ARG A 77 10.38 -29.60 -12.94
CA ARG A 77 10.46 -28.37 -13.73
C ARG A 77 11.08 -27.23 -12.92
N ILE A 78 10.64 -26.99 -11.69
CA ILE A 78 11.20 -25.96 -10.80
C ILE A 78 12.69 -26.23 -10.56
N SER A 79 13.07 -27.49 -10.33
CA SER A 79 14.47 -27.86 -10.13
C SER A 79 15.35 -27.69 -11.37
N SER A 80 14.77 -27.79 -12.57
CA SER A 80 15.49 -27.61 -13.83
C SER A 80 15.61 -26.16 -14.30
N LEU A 81 14.90 -25.21 -13.67
CA LEU A 81 14.97 -23.80 -14.06
C LEU A 81 16.36 -23.23 -13.81
N THR A 82 16.95 -22.58 -14.82
CA THR A 82 18.15 -21.76 -14.62
C THR A 82 17.82 -20.49 -13.85
N ASN A 83 18.84 -19.75 -13.40
CA ASN A 83 18.62 -18.51 -12.64
C ASN A 83 17.88 -17.45 -13.48
N GLU A 84 18.16 -17.42 -14.78
CA GLU A 84 17.53 -16.51 -15.73
C GLU A 84 16.06 -16.87 -15.96
N GLU A 85 15.76 -18.17 -16.11
CA GLU A 85 14.39 -18.67 -16.28
C GLU A 85 13.56 -18.47 -15.00
N LEU A 86 14.17 -18.66 -13.82
CA LEU A 86 13.54 -18.38 -12.53
C LEU A 86 13.16 -16.90 -12.40
N ALA A 87 14.03 -15.99 -12.83
CA ALA A 87 13.73 -14.56 -12.83
C ALA A 87 12.55 -14.22 -13.75
N GLN A 88 12.51 -14.80 -14.96
CA GLN A 88 11.39 -14.63 -15.89
C GLN A 88 10.09 -15.25 -15.35
N PHE A 89 10.18 -16.36 -14.63
CA PHE A 89 9.04 -17.01 -13.98
C PHE A 89 8.47 -16.15 -12.85
N ASN A 90 9.32 -15.60 -11.98
CA ASN A 90 8.91 -14.67 -10.92
C ASN A 90 8.19 -13.44 -11.48
N GLN A 91 8.70 -12.86 -12.58
CA GLN A 91 8.02 -11.74 -13.25
C GLN A 91 6.63 -12.10 -13.79
N GLN A 92 6.37 -13.38 -14.11
CA GLN A 92 5.05 -13.85 -14.53
C GLN A 92 4.14 -14.09 -13.32
N LEU A 93 4.69 -14.60 -12.21
CA LEU A 93 3.96 -14.74 -10.95
C LEU A 93 3.53 -13.39 -10.38
N ASP A 94 4.38 -12.36 -10.47
CA ASP A 94 4.05 -10.99 -10.06
C ASP A 94 2.90 -10.38 -10.89
N LYS A 95 2.75 -10.81 -12.15
CA LYS A 95 1.66 -10.40 -13.04
C LYS A 95 0.38 -11.20 -12.82
N ALA A 96 0.47 -12.39 -12.25
CA ALA A 96 -0.71 -13.09 -11.77
C ALA A 96 -1.29 -12.24 -10.63
N PRO A 97 -2.61 -11.98 -10.60
CA PRO A 97 -3.19 -11.16 -9.55
C PRO A 97 -2.88 -11.79 -8.19
N ALA A 98 -1.89 -11.24 -7.49
CA ALA A 98 -1.51 -11.57 -6.13
C ALA A 98 -2.57 -11.03 -5.15
N GLY A 99 -3.81 -11.43 -5.37
CA GLY A 99 -4.97 -11.15 -4.52
C GLY A 99 -5.24 -12.36 -3.64
N GLY A 100 -4.28 -12.71 -2.79
CA GLY A 100 -4.46 -13.79 -1.80
C GLY A 100 -5.39 -13.40 -0.64
N ILE A 101 -5.36 -14.20 0.43
CA ILE A 101 -6.07 -13.96 1.70
C ILE A 101 -5.88 -12.52 2.19
N VAL A 102 -4.70 -11.92 1.97
CA VAL A 102 -4.42 -10.52 2.33
C VAL A 102 -5.35 -9.54 1.61
N GLY A 103 -5.62 -9.75 0.32
CA GLY A 103 -6.58 -8.93 -0.43
C GLY A 103 -8.00 -9.09 0.09
N VAL A 104 -8.39 -10.32 0.46
CA VAL A 104 -9.69 -10.59 1.10
C VAL A 104 -9.80 -9.94 2.47
N ILE A 105 -8.75 -10.04 3.31
CA ILE A 105 -8.69 -9.39 4.63
C ILE A 105 -8.79 -7.88 4.48
N LEU A 106 -8.03 -7.27 3.57
CA LEU A 106 -8.08 -5.83 3.32
C LEU A 106 -9.44 -5.38 2.80
N LEU A 107 -10.08 -6.16 1.92
CA LEU A 107 -11.41 -5.87 1.40
C LEU A 107 -12.48 -5.96 2.51
N VAL A 108 -12.43 -7.00 3.34
CA VAL A 108 -13.35 -7.15 4.49
C VAL A 108 -13.14 -6.01 5.49
N LEU A 109 -11.88 -5.64 5.77
CA LEU A 109 -11.55 -4.52 6.64
C LEU A 109 -12.10 -3.21 6.07
N LEU A 110 -11.93 -2.95 4.77
CA LEU A 110 -12.45 -1.76 4.09
C LEU A 110 -13.97 -1.67 4.22
N ILE A 111 -14.69 -2.77 3.96
CA ILE A 111 -16.15 -2.82 4.09
C ILE A 111 -16.58 -2.48 5.52
N PHE A 112 -15.94 -3.07 6.53
CA PHE A 112 -16.28 -2.79 7.92
C PHE A 112 -16.01 -1.33 8.31
N VAL A 113 -14.90 -0.74 7.84
CA VAL A 113 -14.62 0.67 8.10
C VAL A 113 -15.69 1.59 7.50
N ILE A 114 -16.12 1.33 6.26
CA ILE A 114 -17.19 2.12 5.61
C ILE A 114 -18.51 1.96 6.37
N THR A 115 -18.84 0.72 6.76
CA THR A 115 -20.09 0.39 7.45
C THR A 115 -20.13 0.99 8.87
N ASP A 116 -18.98 1.13 9.53
CA ASP A 116 -18.83 1.81 10.82
C ASP A 116 -19.00 3.34 10.69
N LEU A 117 -18.44 3.94 9.64
CA LEU A 117 -18.64 5.37 9.34
C LEU A 117 -20.12 5.71 9.09
N LEU A 118 -20.85 4.81 8.43
CA LEU A 118 -22.30 4.92 8.18
C LEU A 118 -23.17 4.62 9.40
N CYS A 119 -22.59 4.39 10.59
CA CYS A 119 -23.33 4.02 11.80
C CYS A 119 -24.11 2.68 11.71
N ILE A 120 -23.79 1.80 10.74
CA ILE A 120 -24.48 0.51 10.57
C ILE A 120 -23.86 -0.56 11.48
N THR A 121 -22.53 -0.54 11.65
CA THR A 121 -21.77 -1.41 12.57
C THR A 121 -20.95 -0.57 13.54
N HIS A 122 -20.44 -1.15 14.63
CA HIS A 122 -19.54 -0.47 15.57
C HIS A 122 -18.43 -1.45 16.01
N ILE A 123 -17.52 -1.75 15.08
CA ILE A 123 -16.42 -2.71 15.28
C ILE A 123 -15.13 -1.99 15.68
N PHE A 124 -14.92 -0.76 15.20
CA PHE A 124 -13.70 0.00 15.38
C PHE A 124 -13.92 1.23 16.26
N THR A 125 -13.38 1.22 17.48
CA THR A 125 -13.48 2.32 18.47
C THR A 125 -12.85 3.64 18.05
N PHE A 126 -12.05 3.66 16.97
CA PHE A 126 -11.44 4.86 16.42
C PHE A 126 -12.28 5.52 15.31
N VAL A 127 -13.26 4.82 14.74
CA VAL A 127 -14.14 5.38 13.72
C VAL A 127 -15.24 6.18 14.41
N ARG A 128 -15.24 7.50 14.20
CA ARG A 128 -16.30 8.36 14.73
C ARG A 128 -17.38 8.48 13.67
N CYS A 129 -18.58 8.02 13.99
CA CYS A 129 -19.71 8.21 13.10
C CYS A 129 -19.97 9.70 12.90
N GLN A 130 -19.89 10.15 11.65
CA GLN A 130 -20.19 11.52 11.27
C GLN A 130 -21.70 11.59 11.00
N ARG A 131 -22.45 12.02 12.00
CA ARG A 131 -23.89 12.26 11.88
C ARG A 131 -24.18 13.52 11.09
#